data_AF-A0A957GAT9-F1
#
_entry.id   AF-A0A957GAT9-F1
#
_cell.length_a   1.000
_cell.length_b   1.000
_cell.length_c   1.000
_cell.angle_alpha   90.00
_cell.angle_beta   90.00
_cell.angle_gamma   90.00
#
_symmetry.space_group_name_H-M   'P 1'
#
loop_
_entity.id
_entity.type
_entity.pdbx_description
1 polymer ?
#
loop_
_entity_poly.entity_id
_entity_poly.type
_entity_poly.pdbx_seq_one_letter_code
_entity_poly.pdbx_strand_id
1 'polypeptide(L)'
;MASIVELREMTTAKLETKLEDAREELFNLRFQRASGRLEDYSRLREVRREIAQLQELLHKRQLAAEVAAQHPQVASVLAGKTWSAVASFSYEDSAWNVQFTDDDGRDLASAKVNLNQAKPSGRRARRNKPQSQLVTSYVIAGK
;
A
#
# COMPACT_ATOMS: atom_id res chain seq x y z
N MET A 1 -4.14 17.30 -10.26
CA MET A 1 -3.71 16.32 -9.26
C MET A 1 -4.88 15.38 -8.98
N ALA A 2 -4.71 14.07 -9.12
CA ALA A 2 -5.77 13.11 -8.82
C ALA A 2 -6.11 13.11 -7.32
N SER A 3 -7.37 12.84 -6.98
CA SER A 3 -7.75 12.72 -5.56
C SER A 3 -7.19 11.41 -4.97
N ILE A 4 -6.96 11.39 -3.65
CA ILE A 4 -6.46 10.17 -2.97
C ILE A 4 -7.43 8.98 -3.14
N VAL A 5 -8.72 9.27 -3.31
CA VAL A 5 -9.76 8.27 -3.55
C VAL A 5 -9.55 7.62 -4.91
N GLU A 6 -9.39 8.43 -5.96
CA GLU A 6 -9.10 7.93 -7.31
C GLU A 6 -7.81 7.10 -7.35
N LEU A 7 -6.75 7.53 -6.66
CA LEU A 7 -5.50 6.78 -6.62
C LEU A 7 -5.68 5.40 -5.98
N ARG A 8 -6.54 5.27 -4.95
CA ARG A 8 -6.79 3.99 -4.28
C ARG A 8 -7.54 2.98 -5.16
N GLU A 9 -8.33 3.45 -6.11
CA GLU A 9 -9.08 2.62 -7.06
C GLU A 9 -8.23 2.13 -8.24
N MET A 10 -7.07 2.75 -8.48
CA MET A 10 -6.16 2.35 -9.57
C MET A 10 -5.44 1.04 -9.25
N THR A 11 -5.14 0.26 -10.29
CA THR A 11 -4.28 -0.93 -10.18
C THR A 11 -2.87 -0.54 -9.76
N THR A 12 -2.13 -1.47 -9.16
CA THR A 12 -0.73 -1.28 -8.78
C THR A 12 0.14 -0.87 -9.97
N ALA A 13 0.00 -1.56 -11.10
CA ALA A 13 0.73 -1.23 -12.33
C ALA A 13 0.47 0.22 -12.79
N LYS A 14 -0.79 0.68 -12.76
CA LYS A 14 -1.13 2.04 -13.16
C LYS A 14 -0.56 3.10 -12.20
N LEU A 15 -0.46 2.78 -10.90
CA LEU A 15 0.18 3.65 -9.91
C LEU A 15 1.69 3.74 -10.12
N GLU A 16 2.33 2.64 -10.51
CA GLU A 16 3.76 2.60 -10.83
C GLU A 16 4.07 3.44 -12.06
N THR A 17 3.31 3.28 -13.15
CA THR A 17 3.47 4.13 -14.35
C THR A 17 3.30 5.61 -14.00
N LYS A 18 2.25 5.97 -13.26
CA LYS A 18 2.07 7.37 -12.81
C LYS A 18 3.22 7.89 -11.95
N LEU A 19 3.83 7.03 -11.13
CA LEU A 19 4.97 7.41 -10.30
C LEU A 19 6.21 7.69 -11.16
N GLU A 20 6.42 6.92 -12.23
CA GLU A 20 7.48 7.16 -13.22
C GLU A 20 7.24 8.47 -13.97
N ASP A 21 6.04 8.69 -14.49
CA ASP A 21 5.65 9.93 -15.18
C ASP A 21 5.88 11.17 -14.29
N ALA A 22 5.45 11.10 -13.01
CA ALA A 22 5.62 12.20 -12.06
C ALA A 22 7.11 12.46 -11.73
N ARG A 23 7.95 11.42 -11.70
CA ARG A 23 9.41 11.56 -11.50
C ARG A 23 10.08 12.21 -12.70
N GLU A 24 9.69 11.83 -13.91
CA GLU A 24 10.17 12.45 -15.14
C GLU A 24 9.76 13.93 -15.21
N GLU A 25 8.51 14.23 -14.89
CA GLU A 25 8.04 15.62 -14.80
C GLU A 25 8.86 16.42 -13.78
N LEU A 26 9.10 15.88 -12.58
CA LEU A 26 9.90 16.55 -11.56
C LEU A 26 11.34 16.81 -12.03
N PHE A 27 11.92 15.87 -12.78
CA PHE A 27 13.26 16.04 -13.36
C PHE A 27 13.27 17.20 -14.37
N ASN A 28 12.31 17.21 -15.29
CA ASN A 28 12.16 18.28 -16.29
C ASN A 28 11.95 19.65 -15.65
N LEU A 29 11.08 19.75 -14.64
CA LEU A 29 10.85 20.99 -13.90
C LEU A 29 12.10 21.48 -13.16
N ARG A 30 12.91 20.56 -12.61
CA ARG A 30 14.19 20.91 -11.98
C ARG A 30 15.20 21.44 -13.00
N PHE A 31 15.22 20.86 -14.20
CA PHE A 31 16.06 21.34 -15.29
C PHE A 31 15.63 22.74 -15.78
N GLN A 32 14.33 22.95 -15.96
CA GLN A 32 13.77 24.27 -16.30
C GLN A 32 14.07 25.31 -15.22
N ARG A 33 13.99 24.93 -13.95
CA ARG A 33 14.35 25.81 -12.83
C ARG A 33 15.83 26.19 -12.85
N ALA A 34 16.72 25.24 -13.08
CA ALA A 34 18.15 25.47 -13.13
C ALA A 34 18.56 26.36 -14.32
N SER A 35 17.86 26.23 -15.45
CA SER A 35 18.06 27.08 -16.63
C SER A 35 17.37 28.45 -16.55
N GLY A 36 16.63 28.74 -15.47
CA GLY A 36 15.93 30.01 -15.29
C GLY A 36 14.71 30.21 -16.20
N ARG A 37 14.22 29.14 -16.84
CA ARG A 37 13.09 29.16 -17.79
C ARG A 37 11.78 28.61 -17.22
N LEU A 38 11.75 28.34 -15.91
CA LEU A 38 10.55 27.81 -15.27
C LEU A 38 9.52 28.92 -15.08
N GLU A 39 8.35 28.74 -15.67
CA GLU A 39 7.23 29.67 -15.56
C GLU A 39 6.43 29.42 -14.26
N ASP A 40 6.10 28.17 -13.97
CA ASP A 40 5.29 27.79 -12.80
C ASP A 40 6.10 27.07 -11.71
N TYR A 41 6.45 27.82 -10.65
CA TYR A 41 7.12 27.29 -9.47
C TYR A 41 6.19 26.51 -8.53
N SER A 42 4.88 26.70 -8.63
CA SER A 42 3.90 25.99 -7.80
C SER A 42 3.84 24.52 -8.17
N ARG A 43 3.94 24.20 -9.47
CA ARG A 43 3.95 22.84 -10.01
C ARG A 43 5.01 21.93 -9.37
N LEU A 44 6.21 22.46 -9.11
CA LEU A 44 7.26 21.73 -8.40
C LEU A 44 6.81 21.17 -7.04
N ARG A 45 6.00 21.93 -6.29
CA ARG A 45 5.47 21.50 -4.99
C ARG A 45 4.37 20.46 -5.17
N GLU A 46 3.52 20.62 -6.17
CA GLU A 46 2.45 19.68 -6.49
C GLU A 46 3.00 18.31 -6.89
N VAL A 47 3.93 18.27 -7.84
CA VAL A 47 4.53 17.01 -8.32
C VAL A 47 5.27 16.28 -7.19
N ARG A 48 5.97 16.99 -6.30
CA ARG A 48 6.56 16.37 -5.10
C ARG A 48 5.51 15.72 -4.18
N ARG A 49 4.35 16.36 -4.01
CA ARG A 49 3.25 15.82 -3.21
C ARG A 49 2.61 14.61 -3.89
N GLU A 50 2.44 14.67 -5.20
CA GLU A 50 1.92 13.56 -6.00
C GLU A 50 2.82 12.33 -5.90
N ILE A 51 4.14 12.49 -6.08
CA ILE A 51 5.13 11.42 -5.87
C ILE A 51 5.01 10.84 -4.46
N ALA A 52 4.97 11.70 -3.41
CA ALA A 52 4.87 11.23 -2.04
C ALA A 52 3.59 10.44 -1.78
N GLN A 53 2.45 10.87 -2.33
CA GLN A 53 1.18 10.16 -2.20
C GLN A 53 1.19 8.81 -2.93
N LEU A 54 1.74 8.75 -4.14
CA LEU A 54 1.87 7.51 -4.91
C LEU A 54 2.77 6.50 -4.18
N GLN A 55 3.93 6.96 -3.71
CA GLN A 55 4.86 6.13 -2.93
C GLN A 55 4.24 5.63 -1.63
N GLU A 56 3.57 6.50 -0.88
CA GLU A 56 2.89 6.14 0.36
C GLU A 56 1.79 5.11 0.12
N LEU A 57 1.03 5.24 -0.98
CA LEU A 57 -0.04 4.31 -1.30
C LEU A 57 0.50 2.93 -1.68
N LEU A 58 1.53 2.87 -2.53
CA LEU A 58 2.23 1.63 -2.89
C LEU A 58 2.83 0.97 -1.65
N HIS A 59 3.47 1.77 -0.79
CA HIS A 59 4.03 1.28 0.46
C HIS A 59 2.96 0.71 1.39
N LYS A 60 1.81 1.36 1.54
CA LYS A 60 0.69 0.82 2.35
C LYS A 60 0.13 -0.48 1.79
N ARG A 61 0.05 -0.64 0.47
CA ARG A 61 -0.34 -1.90 -0.17
C ARG A 61 0.62 -3.03 0.19
N GLN A 62 1.92 -2.77 0.05
CA GLN A 62 2.98 -3.72 0.43
C GLN A 62 2.93 -4.07 1.92
N LEU A 63 2.83 -3.06 2.79
CA LEU A 63 2.76 -3.26 4.23
C LEU A 63 1.52 -4.05 4.66
N ALA A 64 0.36 -3.78 4.05
CA ALA A 64 -0.85 -4.56 4.30
C ALA A 64 -0.65 -6.03 3.92
N ALA A 65 -0.06 -6.31 2.76
CA ALA A 65 0.22 -7.66 2.29
C ALA A 65 1.21 -8.39 3.22
N GLU A 66 2.28 -7.72 3.66
CA GLU A 66 3.26 -8.27 4.59
C GLU A 66 2.61 -8.63 5.94
N VAL A 67 1.85 -7.69 6.52
CA VAL A 67 1.15 -7.90 7.80
C VAL A 67 0.14 -9.04 7.71
N ALA A 68 -0.60 -9.13 6.59
CA ALA A 68 -1.53 -10.23 6.35
C ALA A 68 -0.80 -11.57 6.20
N ALA A 69 0.32 -11.61 5.50
CA ALA A 69 1.11 -12.83 5.28
C ALA A 69 1.77 -13.34 6.57
N GLN A 70 2.17 -12.44 7.47
CA GLN A 70 2.75 -12.78 8.78
C GLN A 70 1.72 -13.35 9.78
N HIS A 71 0.43 -13.23 9.50
CA HIS A 71 -0.61 -13.75 10.39
C HIS A 71 -0.57 -15.28 10.44
N PRO A 72 -0.50 -15.93 11.63
CA PRO A 72 -0.18 -17.36 11.76
C PRO A 72 -1.03 -18.30 10.90
N GLN A 73 -2.33 -18.05 10.85
CA GLN A 73 -3.28 -18.87 10.10
C GLN A 73 -3.13 -18.68 8.59
N VAL A 74 -2.80 -17.47 8.13
CA VAL A 74 -2.57 -17.18 6.72
C VAL A 74 -1.21 -17.74 6.30
N ALA A 75 -0.17 -17.49 7.12
CA ALA A 75 1.18 -18.02 6.94
C ALA A 75 1.20 -19.54 6.75
N SER A 76 0.39 -20.29 7.51
CA SER A 76 0.31 -21.75 7.36
C SER A 76 -0.21 -22.23 6.00
N VAL A 77 -1.03 -21.42 5.33
CA VAL A 77 -1.61 -21.75 4.00
C VAL A 77 -0.65 -21.35 2.89
N LEU A 78 0.07 -20.24 3.09
CA LEU A 78 1.05 -19.71 2.15
C LEU A 78 2.38 -20.48 2.18
N ALA A 79 2.68 -21.16 3.29
CA ALA A 79 3.94 -21.88 3.46
C ALA A 79 4.14 -22.95 2.38
N GLY A 80 5.27 -22.84 1.65
CA GLY A 80 5.65 -23.79 0.61
C GLY A 80 4.95 -23.60 -0.75
N LYS A 81 4.15 -22.54 -0.92
CA LYS A 81 3.51 -22.18 -2.19
C LYS A 81 4.08 -20.88 -2.76
N THR A 82 3.99 -20.74 -4.08
CA THR A 82 4.12 -19.45 -4.76
C THR A 82 2.77 -18.75 -4.69
N TRP A 83 2.79 -17.46 -4.38
CA TRP A 83 1.56 -16.70 -4.23
C TRP A 83 1.77 -15.25 -4.65
N SER A 84 0.69 -14.63 -5.12
CA SER A 84 0.61 -13.20 -5.36
C SER A 84 -0.41 -12.58 -4.41
N ALA A 85 -0.18 -11.33 -4.01
CA ALA A 85 -1.06 -10.61 -3.10
C ALA A 85 -1.58 -9.33 -3.76
N VAL A 86 -2.90 -9.14 -3.71
CA VAL A 86 -3.56 -7.91 -4.13
C VAL A 86 -4.18 -7.23 -2.92
N ALA A 87 -3.78 -5.98 -2.68
CA ALA A 87 -4.27 -5.17 -1.58
C ALA A 87 -5.15 -4.03 -2.10
N SER A 88 -6.41 -3.99 -1.66
CA SER A 88 -7.38 -2.92 -1.93
C SER A 88 -7.87 -2.32 -0.61
N PHE A 89 -8.26 -1.05 -0.61
CA PHE A 89 -8.76 -0.39 0.60
C PHE A 89 -10.30 -0.43 0.63
N SER A 90 -10.88 -0.97 1.71
CA SER A 90 -12.32 -0.91 2.00
C SER A 90 -12.63 0.33 2.83
N TYR A 91 -13.48 1.21 2.30
CA TYR A 91 -13.94 2.40 3.03
C TYR A 91 -14.98 2.05 4.10
N GLU A 92 -15.83 1.06 3.85
CA GLU A 92 -16.84 0.58 4.80
C GLU A 92 -16.18 0.03 6.06
N ASP A 93 -15.14 -0.79 5.89
CA ASP A 93 -14.41 -1.41 7.00
C ASP A 93 -13.25 -0.53 7.53
N SER A 94 -12.91 0.55 6.82
CA SER A 94 -11.71 1.35 7.07
C SER A 94 -10.43 0.51 7.18
N ALA A 95 -10.32 -0.54 6.37
CA ALA A 95 -9.26 -1.54 6.41
C ALA A 95 -8.77 -1.90 5.00
N TRP A 96 -7.56 -2.45 4.92
CA TRP A 96 -7.01 -3.02 3.70
C TRP A 96 -7.47 -4.46 3.54
N ASN A 97 -8.16 -4.77 2.46
CA ASN A 97 -8.48 -6.12 2.05
C ASN A 97 -7.29 -6.65 1.25
N VAL A 98 -6.66 -7.71 1.75
CA VAL A 98 -5.57 -8.41 1.09
C VAL A 98 -6.08 -9.77 0.65
N GLN A 99 -5.95 -10.07 -0.63
CA GLN A 99 -6.27 -11.37 -1.21
C GLN A 99 -5.00 -12.04 -1.69
N PHE A 100 -4.80 -13.29 -1.31
CA PHE A 100 -3.69 -14.12 -1.74
C PHE A 100 -4.18 -15.15 -2.76
N THR A 101 -3.55 -15.17 -3.92
CA THR A 101 -3.84 -16.12 -5.00
C THR A 101 -2.60 -16.95 -5.32
N ASP A 102 -2.83 -18.19 -5.73
CA ASP A 102 -1.81 -19.08 -6.28
C ASP A 102 -1.45 -18.67 -7.74
N ASP A 103 -0.41 -19.25 -8.31
CA ASP A 103 -0.01 -19.01 -9.71
C ASP A 103 -1.10 -19.43 -10.70
N ASP A 104 -1.92 -20.42 -10.33
CA ASP A 104 -3.11 -20.88 -11.06
C ASP A 104 -4.31 -19.94 -10.92
N GLY A 105 -4.18 -18.83 -10.19
CA GLY A 105 -5.26 -17.87 -9.93
C GLY A 105 -6.33 -18.35 -8.93
N ARG A 106 -6.06 -19.43 -8.19
CA ARG A 106 -6.95 -19.91 -7.13
C ARG A 106 -6.75 -19.11 -5.85
N ASP A 107 -7.84 -18.77 -5.18
CA ASP A 107 -7.78 -18.09 -3.88
C ASP A 107 -7.21 -19.01 -2.81
N LEU A 108 -6.24 -18.51 -2.05
CA LEU A 108 -5.62 -19.21 -0.92
C LEU A 108 -6.15 -18.69 0.40
N ALA A 109 -6.14 -17.37 0.57
CA ALA A 109 -6.60 -16.70 1.78
C ALA A 109 -6.97 -15.25 1.49
N SER A 110 -7.81 -14.68 2.34
CA SER A 110 -8.05 -13.24 2.39
C SER A 110 -7.93 -12.73 3.83
N ALA A 111 -7.49 -11.49 3.99
CA ALA A 111 -7.32 -10.86 5.29
C ALA A 111 -7.70 -9.38 5.24
N LYS A 112 -8.34 -8.89 6.30
CA LYS A 112 -8.58 -7.46 6.53
C LYS A 112 -7.53 -6.92 7.48
N VAL A 113 -6.76 -5.93 7.05
CA VAL A 113 -5.64 -5.33 7.78
C VAL A 113 -5.91 -3.86 8.06
N ASN A 114 -6.01 -3.50 9.34
CA ASN A 114 -6.15 -2.11 9.74
C ASN A 114 -4.78 -1.49 10.08
N LEU A 115 -4.18 -0.81 9.09
CA LEU A 115 -2.91 -0.09 9.25
C LEU A 115 -3.01 1.21 10.06
N ASN A 116 -4.23 1.69 10.35
CA ASN A 116 -4.47 2.95 11.06
C ASN A 116 -4.59 2.77 12.58
N GLN A 117 -4.40 1.56 13.12
CA GLN A 117 -4.43 1.37 14.56
C GLN A 117 -3.28 2.12 15.24
N ALA A 118 -3.60 2.90 16.27
CA ALA A 118 -2.61 3.65 17.03
C ALA A 118 -1.52 2.74 17.59
N LYS A 119 -0.26 3.10 17.35
CA LYS A 119 0.88 2.44 18.00
C LYS A 119 0.76 2.66 19.51
N PRO A 120 0.95 1.62 20.34
CA PRO A 120 0.89 1.78 21.79
C PRO A 120 1.94 2.79 22.25
N SER A 121 1.50 3.79 23.02
CA SER A 121 2.40 4.72 23.72
C SER A 121 2.87 4.08 25.03
N GLY A 122 4.16 4.23 25.34
CA GLY A 122 4.75 3.71 26.58
C GLY A 122 5.44 2.34 26.48
N ARG A 123 6.51 2.18 27.28
CA ARG A 123 7.43 1.03 27.26
C ARG A 123 6.75 -0.30 27.65
N ARG A 124 5.77 -0.25 28.58
CA ARG A 124 5.01 -1.43 29.02
C ARG A 124 4.09 -1.97 27.93
N ALA A 125 3.38 -1.09 27.22
CA ALA A 125 2.45 -1.49 26.17
C ALA A 125 3.18 -2.06 24.93
N ARG A 126 4.41 -1.59 24.64
CA ARG A 126 5.25 -2.16 23.58
C ARG A 126 5.77 -3.57 23.90
N ARG A 127 6.06 -3.88 25.17
CA ARG A 127 6.62 -5.18 25.59
C ARG A 127 5.63 -6.34 25.46
N ASN A 128 4.33 -6.06 25.59
CA ASN A 128 3.28 -7.08 25.66
C ASN A 128 2.39 -7.14 24.41
N LYS A 129 2.69 -6.42 23.32
CA LYS A 129 1.80 -6.40 22.15
C LYS A 129 2.10 -7.57 21.22
N PRO A 130 1.13 -8.48 20.97
CA PRO A 130 1.28 -9.46 19.90
C PRO A 130 1.25 -8.74 18.54
N GLN A 131 2.16 -9.10 17.63
CA GLN A 131 2.24 -8.53 16.27
C GLN A 131 0.94 -8.73 15.45
N SER A 132 0.06 -9.65 15.87
CA SER A 132 -1.18 -10.03 15.19
C SER A 132 -2.37 -9.05 15.29
N GLN A 133 -2.30 -7.98 16.09
CA GLN A 133 -3.46 -7.10 16.31
C GLN A 133 -3.85 -6.21 15.12
N LEU A 134 -3.02 -6.09 14.09
CA LEU A 134 -3.33 -5.29 12.89
C LEU A 134 -4.28 -6.02 11.94
N VAL A 135 -4.36 -7.35 12.01
CA VAL A 135 -5.29 -8.15 11.20
C VAL A 135 -6.62 -8.26 11.95
N THR A 136 -7.67 -7.64 11.41
CA THR A 136 -8.99 -7.58 12.04
C THR A 136 -9.79 -8.87 11.77
N SER A 137 -9.66 -9.44 10.58
CA SER A 137 -10.31 -10.70 10.20
C SER A 137 -9.50 -11.40 9.11
N TYR A 138 -9.64 -12.72 9.02
CA TYR A 138 -9.04 -13.51 7.93
C TYR A 138 -10.00 -14.64 7.54
N VAL A 139 -9.91 -15.08 6.30
CA VAL A 139 -10.65 -16.20 5.72
C VAL A 139 -9.65 -17.06 4.95
N ILE A 140 -9.71 -18.37 5.16
CA ILE A 140 -8.90 -19.34 4.41
C ILE A 140 -9.81 -19.96 3.36
N ALA A 141 -9.36 -20.05 2.12
CA ALA A 141 -10.14 -20.70 1.07
C ALA A 141 -10.37 -22.18 1.43
N GLY A 142 -11.65 -22.60 1.45
CA GLY A 142 -12.04 -23.99 1.73
C GLY A 142 -12.26 -24.35 3.20
N LYS A 143 -12.34 -23.37 4.12
CA LYS A 143 -12.74 -23.58 5.53
C LYS A 143 -13.92 -22.70 5.93
#